data_AF-A0A3N5GIV0-F1
#
_entry.id   AF-A0A3N5GIV0-F1
#
_cell.length_a   1.000
_cell.length_b   1.000
_cell.length_c   1.000
_cell.angle_alpha   90.00
_cell.angle_beta   90.00
_cell.angle_gamma   90.00
#
_symmetry.space_group_name_H-M   'P 1'
#
loop_
_entity.id
_entity.type
_entity.pdbx_description
1 polymer ?
#
loop_
_entity_poly.entity_id
_entity_poly.type
_entity_poly.pdbx_seq_one_letter_code
_entity_poly.pdbx_strand_id
1 'polypeptide(L)'
;MISSRGRIVLLARLAATCAAFYSVSFLNSEPRPFPFSPVGGAKPQAPRKIPPRLKDPKDRSPQKIRAGVRHLYRFDLEGGWFLLFVVEQEGVDLAVEVSTDNRERLFQVDGLNGKRGPEPVPLLAETPSSFNVQVSTADPEGKYRVRIDRHRPATAEDRAWAAGARAYWRGRSLAKEEAPAEEIESSFQEALWQWEEAEYPAGQGDALYKLGELYSRSLRKESSERAVAAFSRSLVLHGKTGNRRHVINAHNAIGNVLEASDLAAAEKHYRTALALSEEIGDDSARAASLSNLGSVLKKKGDYAEALVAFGIARSLWEGSGDAEELIKIHNKIGRLYMDLG
;
A
#
# COMPACT_ATOMS: atom_id res chain seq x y z
N MET A 1 15.18 23.84 -40.70
CA MET A 1 15.67 25.03 -39.96
C MET A 1 15.00 24.99 -38.58
N ILE A 2 15.57 24.25 -37.62
CA ILE A 2 16.38 24.75 -36.47
C ILE A 2 15.65 25.87 -35.70
N SER A 3 15.39 25.83 -34.39
CA SER A 3 15.36 24.82 -33.32
C SER A 3 14.99 25.61 -32.06
N SER A 4 13.86 25.29 -31.42
CA SER A 4 13.42 25.82 -30.14
C SER A 4 14.28 25.29 -28.98
N ARG A 5 15.11 26.14 -28.37
CA ARG A 5 15.78 25.86 -27.09
C ARG A 5 15.70 27.08 -26.18
N GLY A 6 14.66 27.12 -25.36
CA GLY A 6 14.57 27.98 -24.19
C GLY A 6 13.86 27.19 -23.09
N ARG A 7 14.51 27.08 -21.92
CA ARG A 7 14.05 26.46 -20.66
C ARG A 7 14.39 24.98 -20.43
N ILE A 8 15.69 24.69 -20.29
CA ILE A 8 16.19 23.67 -19.35
C ILE A 8 17.42 24.31 -18.67
N VAL A 9 17.67 23.99 -17.38
CA VAL A 9 18.85 24.28 -16.53
C VAL A 9 18.63 25.34 -15.43
N LEU A 10 18.05 24.88 -14.31
CA LEU A 10 18.20 25.41 -12.94
C LEU A 10 17.77 24.20 -12.07
N LEU A 11 18.62 23.39 -11.43
CA LEU A 11 19.55 23.65 -10.34
C LEU A 11 20.43 22.39 -10.20
N ALA A 12 21.69 22.47 -10.63
CA ALA A 12 22.72 21.52 -10.26
C ALA A 12 24.04 22.27 -10.23
N ARG A 13 24.48 22.69 -9.02
CA ARG A 13 25.87 23.02 -8.65
C ARG A 13 25.87 23.70 -7.28
N LEU A 14 26.22 22.94 -6.24
CA LEU A 14 26.94 23.44 -5.07
C LEU A 14 27.65 22.25 -4.44
N ALA A 15 28.74 21.85 -5.11
CA ALA A 15 29.77 20.99 -4.55
C ALA A 15 31.12 21.63 -4.84
N ALA A 16 31.92 21.74 -3.79
CA ALA A 16 33.37 21.92 -3.76
C ALA A 16 33.96 23.25 -4.28
N THR A 17 34.38 24.11 -3.34
CA THR A 17 35.75 24.65 -3.28
C THR A 17 35.95 25.43 -1.98
N CYS A 18 36.91 25.00 -1.14
CA CYS A 18 37.97 25.84 -0.59
C CYS A 18 38.72 25.08 0.51
N ALA A 19 39.86 24.50 0.14
CA ALA A 19 40.97 24.22 1.04
C ALA A 19 41.95 25.39 0.94
N ALA A 20 42.37 25.97 2.07
CA ALA A 20 43.77 26.12 2.47
C ALA A 20 43.98 27.20 3.56
N PHE A 21 45.00 26.92 4.39
CA PHE A 21 45.72 27.80 5.32
C PHE A 21 45.04 28.22 6.63
N TYR A 22 45.43 27.57 7.74
CA TYR A 22 46.17 28.25 8.82
C TYR A 22 46.99 27.22 9.62
N SER A 23 48.29 27.46 9.68
CA SER A 23 49.29 26.79 10.50
C SER A 23 49.46 27.53 11.82
N VAL A 24 49.27 26.86 12.97
CA VAL A 24 49.87 27.28 14.25
C VAL A 24 50.24 26.02 15.05
N SER A 25 51.53 25.85 15.28
CA SER A 25 52.13 24.90 16.22
C SER A 25 52.00 25.43 17.65
N PHE A 26 51.69 24.58 18.64
CA PHE A 26 52.37 24.60 19.95
C PHE A 26 52.00 23.41 20.87
N LEU A 27 53.06 22.84 21.45
CA LEU A 27 53.20 22.16 22.76
C LEU A 27 52.63 20.74 23.00
N ASN A 28 53.57 19.78 22.88
CA ASN A 28 53.99 18.81 23.91
C ASN A 28 53.01 18.52 25.07
N SER A 29 52.37 17.35 25.00
CA SER A 29 52.28 16.41 26.13
C SER A 29 51.95 15.02 25.59
N GLU A 30 52.88 14.08 25.74
CA GLU A 30 52.69 12.68 25.36
C GLU A 30 51.72 11.98 26.34
N PRO A 31 50.62 11.36 25.87
CA PRO A 31 49.91 10.38 26.68
C PRO A 31 50.54 8.99 26.48
N ARG A 32 50.91 8.37 27.61
CA ARG A 32 51.51 7.03 27.70
C ARG A 32 50.63 5.97 27.00
N PRO A 33 51.20 4.96 26.33
CA PRO A 33 50.42 3.88 25.72
C PRO A 33 49.89 2.93 26.78
N PHE A 34 48.56 2.77 26.84
CA PHE A 34 47.93 1.63 27.50
C PHE A 34 48.15 0.35 26.66
N PRO A 35 48.44 -0.80 27.27
CA PRO A 35 48.61 -2.05 26.52
C PRO A 35 47.24 -2.55 26.05
N PHE A 36 46.93 -2.36 24.77
CA PHE A 36 45.83 -3.08 24.13
C PHE A 36 46.23 -4.56 23.97
N SER A 37 45.60 -5.41 24.77
CA SER A 37 45.53 -6.84 24.46
C SER A 37 44.66 -7.03 23.21
N PRO A 38 45.01 -7.93 22.27
CA PRO A 38 44.20 -8.16 21.09
C PRO A 38 42.89 -8.84 21.51
N VAL A 39 41.79 -8.08 21.45
CA VAL A 39 40.44 -8.67 21.49
C VAL A 39 40.33 -9.56 20.26
N GLY A 40 40.14 -10.86 20.51
CA GLY A 40 40.08 -11.89 19.49
C GLY A 40 39.19 -11.47 18.34
N GLY A 41 39.73 -11.58 17.12
CA GLY A 41 38.98 -11.35 15.89
C GLY A 41 37.72 -12.20 15.91
N ALA A 42 36.57 -11.53 16.05
CA ALA A 42 35.30 -12.14 15.72
C ALA A 42 35.39 -12.50 14.24
N LYS A 43 35.51 -13.81 13.95
CA LYS A 43 35.32 -14.32 12.59
C LYS A 43 34.01 -13.73 12.06
N PRO A 44 33.95 -13.22 10.82
CA PRO A 44 32.69 -12.81 10.23
C PRO A 44 31.72 -13.99 10.37
N GLN A 45 30.67 -13.81 11.16
CA GLN A 45 29.64 -14.82 11.30
C GLN A 45 28.98 -14.94 9.93
N ALA A 46 28.99 -16.14 9.35
CA ALA A 46 28.21 -16.44 8.16
C ALA A 46 26.74 -16.05 8.41
N PRO A 47 26.03 -15.51 7.40
CA PRO A 47 24.68 -14.97 7.56
C PRO A 47 23.78 -16.01 8.25
N ARG A 48 23.05 -15.63 9.31
CA ARG A 48 22.08 -16.54 9.91
C ARG A 48 20.90 -16.64 8.95
N LYS A 49 20.61 -17.91 8.66
CA LYS A 49 19.89 -18.39 7.48
C LYS A 49 18.41 -18.02 7.53
N ILE A 50 17.80 -17.84 6.35
CA ILE A 50 16.35 -17.97 6.10
C ILE A 50 15.76 -19.03 7.05
N PRO A 51 14.63 -18.76 7.74
CA PRO A 51 14.03 -19.72 8.66
C PRO A 51 13.92 -21.11 8.01
N PRO A 52 14.30 -22.21 8.68
CA PRO A 52 14.40 -23.53 8.05
C PRO A 52 13.15 -23.96 7.27
N ARG A 53 11.96 -23.58 7.75
CA ARG A 53 10.68 -23.86 7.07
C ARG A 53 10.53 -23.13 5.73
N LEU A 54 11.08 -21.92 5.61
CA LEU A 54 11.05 -21.13 4.37
C LEU A 54 12.19 -21.50 3.40
N LYS A 55 13.11 -22.39 3.79
CA LYS A 55 14.18 -22.84 2.90
C LYS A 55 13.70 -23.81 1.84
N ASP A 56 12.62 -24.54 2.11
CA ASP A 56 11.96 -25.34 1.07
C ASP A 56 11.06 -24.41 0.26
N PRO A 57 11.38 -24.11 -1.01
CA PRO A 57 10.58 -23.23 -1.84
C PRO A 57 9.16 -23.78 -2.12
N LYS A 58 8.94 -25.07 -1.84
CA LYS A 58 7.65 -25.75 -1.99
C LYS A 58 6.83 -25.77 -0.70
N ASP A 59 7.41 -25.41 0.45
CA ASP A 59 6.66 -25.32 1.70
C ASP A 59 5.71 -24.12 1.63
N ARG A 60 4.45 -24.41 1.36
CA ARG A 60 3.32 -23.46 1.39
C ARG A 60 2.34 -23.84 2.48
N SER A 61 2.84 -24.38 3.59
CA SER A 61 1.99 -24.80 4.70
C SER A 61 1.29 -23.59 5.31
N PRO A 62 -0.05 -23.63 5.46
CA PRO A 62 -0.79 -22.52 6.05
C PRO A 62 -0.42 -22.35 7.54
N GLN A 63 -0.16 -21.11 7.93
CA GLN A 63 0.07 -20.66 9.29
C GLN A 63 -1.25 -20.19 9.89
N LYS A 64 -1.62 -20.70 11.07
CA LYS A 64 -2.76 -20.17 11.83
C LYS A 64 -2.32 -18.93 12.60
N ILE A 65 -3.14 -17.89 12.60
CA ILE A 65 -2.89 -16.66 13.38
C ILE A 65 -4.19 -16.23 14.07
N ARG A 66 -4.08 -15.46 15.15
CA ARG A 66 -5.20 -14.91 15.91
C ARG A 66 -4.84 -13.55 16.49
N ALA A 67 -5.86 -12.76 16.83
CA ALA A 67 -5.67 -11.48 17.48
C ALA A 67 -4.72 -11.58 18.68
N GLY A 68 -3.78 -10.64 18.77
CA GLY A 68 -2.77 -10.57 19.83
C GLY A 68 -1.56 -11.50 19.65
N VAL A 69 -1.56 -12.42 18.67
CA VAL A 69 -0.38 -13.23 18.33
C VAL A 69 0.39 -12.58 17.18
N ARG A 70 1.73 -12.59 17.30
CA ARG A 70 2.66 -12.06 16.30
C ARG A 70 3.60 -13.17 15.84
N HIS A 71 3.76 -13.33 14.54
CA HIS A 71 4.74 -14.22 13.94
C HIS A 71 5.93 -13.42 13.42
N LEU A 72 7.14 -13.78 13.82
CA LEU A 72 8.36 -13.05 13.48
C LEU A 72 9.23 -13.86 12.51
N TYR A 73 9.61 -13.22 11.41
CA TYR A 73 10.56 -13.73 10.44
C TYR A 73 11.79 -12.82 10.43
N ARG A 74 12.98 -13.41 10.46
CA ARG A 74 14.25 -12.71 10.44
C ARG A 74 15.04 -13.05 9.18
N PHE A 75 15.59 -12.02 8.53
CA PHE A 75 16.37 -12.15 7.31
C PHE A 75 17.64 -11.33 7.40
N ASP A 76 18.79 -11.99 7.40
CA ASP A 76 20.09 -11.33 7.27
C ASP A 76 20.45 -11.27 5.79
N LEU A 77 20.66 -10.06 5.26
CA LEU A 77 21.03 -9.84 3.87
C LEU A 77 22.39 -9.16 3.78
N GLU A 78 23.22 -9.61 2.84
CA GLU A 78 24.46 -8.92 2.47
C GLU A 78 24.16 -7.59 1.77
N GLY A 79 25.14 -6.68 1.73
CA GLY A 79 25.00 -5.42 0.99
C GLY A 79 24.79 -5.69 -0.51
N GLY A 80 23.86 -4.96 -1.11
CA GLY A 80 23.41 -5.11 -2.50
C GLY A 80 22.43 -6.27 -2.73
N TRP A 81 21.96 -6.97 -1.71
CA TRP A 81 21.02 -8.08 -1.88
C TRP A 81 19.55 -7.67 -1.73
N PHE A 82 18.70 -8.44 -2.39
CA PHE A 82 17.26 -8.27 -2.41
C PHE A 82 16.55 -9.58 -2.08
N LEU A 83 15.51 -9.49 -1.25
CA LEU A 83 14.62 -10.57 -0.89
C LEU A 83 13.16 -10.15 -1.07
N LEU A 84 12.38 -10.91 -1.84
CA LEU A 84 10.94 -10.74 -1.92
C LEU A 84 10.25 -11.78 -1.05
N PHE A 85 9.80 -11.33 0.12
CA PHE A 85 8.98 -12.12 1.03
C PHE A 85 7.51 -11.87 0.69
N VAL A 86 6.72 -12.91 0.43
CA VAL A 86 5.30 -12.78 0.11
C VAL A 86 4.47 -13.41 1.21
N VAL A 87 3.55 -12.64 1.76
CA VAL A 87 2.54 -13.09 2.70
C VAL A 87 1.23 -13.25 1.93
N GLU A 88 0.68 -14.45 1.85
CA GLU A 88 -0.57 -14.73 1.15
C GLU A 88 -1.69 -14.87 2.18
N GLN A 89 -2.63 -13.92 2.17
CA GLN A 89 -3.76 -13.90 3.10
C GLN A 89 -4.83 -14.93 2.70
N GLU A 90 -5.36 -15.67 3.68
CA GLU A 90 -6.43 -16.65 3.50
C GLU A 90 -7.60 -16.42 4.45
N GLY A 91 -8.46 -15.47 4.10
CA GLY A 91 -9.66 -15.16 4.86
C GLY A 91 -9.38 -14.40 6.16
N VAL A 92 -8.22 -13.75 6.25
CA VAL A 92 -7.79 -12.97 7.41
C VAL A 92 -7.13 -11.67 6.95
N ASP A 93 -7.46 -10.56 7.60
CA ASP A 93 -6.78 -9.30 7.33
C ASP A 93 -5.45 -9.24 8.10
N LEU A 94 -4.33 -9.07 7.37
CA LEU A 94 -3.00 -9.09 7.95
C LEU A 94 -2.37 -7.71 7.93
N ALA A 95 -1.72 -7.39 9.05
CA ALA A 95 -0.76 -6.31 9.15
C ALA A 95 0.65 -6.89 9.21
N VAL A 96 1.51 -6.48 8.27
CA VAL A 96 2.92 -6.86 8.22
C VAL A 96 3.79 -5.63 8.51
N GLU A 97 4.57 -5.69 9.56
CA GLU A 97 5.51 -4.63 9.94
C GLU A 97 6.93 -5.06 9.61
N VAL A 98 7.69 -4.19 8.95
CA VAL A 98 9.10 -4.41 8.62
C VAL A 98 9.95 -3.41 9.39
N SER A 99 10.95 -3.93 10.10
CA SER A 99 11.93 -3.13 10.84
C SER A 99 13.33 -3.69 10.69
N THR A 100 14.35 -2.87 10.94
CA THR A 100 15.75 -3.30 11.04
C THR A 100 16.10 -3.64 12.49
N ASP A 101 17.28 -4.22 12.73
CA ASP A 101 17.71 -4.66 14.09
C ASP A 101 17.83 -3.53 15.12
N ASN A 102 18.11 -2.30 14.68
CA ASN A 102 18.04 -1.09 15.50
C ASN A 102 16.58 -0.67 15.85
N ARG A 103 15.58 -1.50 15.49
CA ARG A 103 14.14 -1.26 15.63
C ARG A 103 13.62 -0.03 14.88
N GLU A 104 14.39 0.46 13.92
CA GLU A 104 13.89 1.46 12.99
C GLU A 104 12.82 0.80 12.11
N ARG A 105 11.60 1.34 12.17
CA ARG A 105 10.47 0.83 11.41
C ARG A 105 10.58 1.35 9.99
N LEU A 106 10.73 0.45 9.03
CA LEU A 106 10.87 0.80 7.62
C LEU A 106 9.51 1.11 6.99
N PHE A 107 8.52 0.24 7.21
CA PHE A 107 7.14 0.44 6.78
C PHE A 107 6.22 -0.61 7.42
N GLN A 108 4.91 -0.34 7.38
CA GLN A 108 3.87 -1.34 7.64
C GLN A 108 3.06 -1.53 6.36
N VAL A 109 2.94 -2.78 5.94
CA VAL A 109 2.04 -3.27 4.90
C VAL A 109 0.73 -3.65 5.56
N ASP A 110 -0.36 -3.08 5.06
CA ASP A 110 -1.73 -3.32 5.51
C ASP A 110 -2.58 -3.37 4.23
N GLY A 111 -2.60 -4.51 3.54
CA GLY A 111 -2.99 -4.60 2.13
C GLY A 111 -4.38 -4.03 1.79
N LEU A 112 -4.53 -3.52 0.56
CA LEU A 112 -5.85 -3.12 0.02
C LEU A 112 -6.71 -4.31 -0.44
N ASN A 113 -6.16 -5.52 -0.44
CA ASN A 113 -6.86 -6.68 -0.97
C ASN A 113 -8.00 -7.17 -0.05
N GLY A 114 -8.23 -6.52 1.10
CA GLY A 114 -9.03 -7.09 2.17
C GLY A 114 -8.41 -8.42 2.62
N LYS A 115 -9.22 -9.36 3.08
CA LYS A 115 -8.82 -10.61 3.74
C LYS A 115 -8.14 -11.69 2.85
N ARG A 116 -7.76 -11.39 1.60
CA ARG A 116 -7.29 -12.41 0.63
C ARG A 116 -6.21 -11.87 -0.30
N GLY A 117 -5.28 -12.74 -0.71
CA GLY A 117 -4.33 -12.47 -1.78
C GLY A 117 -2.91 -12.17 -1.32
N PRO A 118 -1.95 -12.04 -2.25
CA PRO A 118 -0.55 -11.85 -1.92
C PRO A 118 -0.26 -10.40 -1.50
N GLU A 119 0.52 -10.28 -0.43
CA GLU A 119 1.14 -9.06 0.07
C GLU A 119 2.65 -9.18 -0.10
N PRO A 120 3.19 -8.51 -1.12
CA PRO A 120 4.60 -8.62 -1.42
C PRO A 120 5.39 -7.62 -0.55
N VAL A 121 6.41 -8.13 0.14
CA VAL A 121 7.25 -7.41 1.10
C VAL A 121 8.70 -7.38 0.55
N PRO A 122 9.04 -6.36 -0.25
CA PRO A 122 10.41 -6.17 -0.73
C PRO A 122 11.35 -5.80 0.42
N LEU A 123 12.41 -6.58 0.59
CA LEU A 123 13.53 -6.28 1.48
C LEU A 123 14.77 -6.01 0.62
N LEU A 124 15.35 -4.82 0.76
CA LEU A 124 16.54 -4.39 0.04
C LEU A 124 17.60 -3.97 1.05
N ALA A 125 18.76 -4.60 1.01
CA ALA A 125 19.91 -4.25 1.83
C ALA A 125 20.96 -3.53 0.98
N GLU A 126 21.10 -2.21 1.11
CA GLU A 126 22.21 -1.49 0.45
C GLU A 126 23.54 -1.81 1.13
N THR A 127 23.52 -1.91 2.46
CA THR A 127 24.61 -2.43 3.30
C THR A 127 24.16 -3.69 4.02
N PRO A 128 25.10 -4.55 4.49
CA PRO A 128 24.72 -5.72 5.29
C PRO A 128 23.77 -5.35 6.42
N SER A 129 22.58 -5.95 6.41
CA SER A 129 21.46 -5.54 7.28
C SER A 129 20.59 -6.75 7.63
N SER A 130 20.05 -6.75 8.85
CA SER A 130 19.04 -7.72 9.25
C SER A 130 17.66 -7.08 9.31
N PHE A 131 16.68 -7.77 8.76
CA PHE A 131 15.28 -7.36 8.72
C PHE A 131 14.44 -8.26 9.63
N ASN A 132 13.57 -7.62 10.40
CA ASN A 132 12.54 -8.24 11.21
C ASN A 132 11.19 -7.97 10.54
N VAL A 133 10.55 -9.03 10.03
CA VAL A 133 9.21 -8.99 9.45
C VAL A 133 8.22 -9.61 10.43
N GLN A 134 7.32 -8.79 10.96
CA GLN A 134 6.31 -9.19 11.93
C GLN A 134 4.94 -9.26 11.27
N VAL A 135 4.33 -10.44 11.24
CA VAL A 135 2.96 -10.65 10.75
C VAL A 135 2.01 -10.69 11.94
N SER A 136 0.91 -9.96 11.85
CA SER A 136 -0.12 -9.83 12.89
C SER A 136 -1.51 -9.68 12.28
N THR A 137 -2.55 -9.85 13.08
CA THR A 137 -3.94 -9.62 12.66
C THR A 137 -4.75 -9.00 13.80
N ALA A 138 -5.77 -8.21 13.44
CA ALA A 138 -6.82 -7.77 14.34
C ALA A 138 -8.02 -8.73 14.34
N ASP A 139 -8.13 -9.59 13.33
CA ASP A 139 -9.21 -10.59 13.24
C ASP A 139 -9.09 -11.62 14.38
N PRO A 140 -10.22 -12.17 14.88
CA PRO A 140 -10.21 -13.16 15.95
C PRO A 140 -9.32 -14.37 15.64
N GLU A 141 -9.40 -14.90 14.43
CA GLU A 141 -8.56 -15.98 13.92
C GLU A 141 -8.50 -15.98 12.40
N GLY A 142 -7.49 -16.66 11.86
CA GLY A 142 -7.27 -16.70 10.42
C GLY A 142 -6.11 -17.59 10.00
N LYS A 143 -5.86 -17.63 8.70
CA LYS A 143 -4.73 -18.35 8.11
C LYS A 143 -4.01 -17.52 7.08
N TYR A 144 -2.71 -17.77 6.93
CA TYR A 144 -1.92 -17.18 5.87
C TYR A 144 -0.79 -18.11 5.45
N ARG A 145 -0.25 -17.92 4.25
CA ARG A 145 0.95 -18.60 3.76
C ARG A 145 2.07 -17.61 3.58
N VAL A 146 3.30 -18.11 3.62
CA VAL A 146 4.49 -17.31 3.37
C VAL A 146 5.38 -18.03 2.37
N ARG A 147 6.05 -17.26 1.52
CA ARG A 147 7.02 -17.76 0.56
C ARG A 147 8.08 -16.71 0.26
N ILE A 148 9.21 -17.16 -0.27
CA ILE A 148 10.28 -16.29 -0.78
C ILE A 148 10.34 -16.47 -2.29
N ASP A 149 10.05 -15.41 -3.03
CA ASP A 149 9.98 -15.47 -4.49
C ASP A 149 11.30 -15.10 -5.15
N ARG A 150 12.05 -14.21 -4.51
CA ARG A 150 13.34 -13.72 -4.98
C ARG A 150 14.28 -13.67 -3.78
N HIS A 151 15.50 -14.18 -3.93
CA HIS A 151 16.58 -14.03 -2.97
C HIS A 151 17.91 -14.08 -3.75
N ARG A 152 18.41 -12.90 -4.11
CA ARG A 152 19.58 -12.74 -4.99
C ARG A 152 20.14 -11.31 -4.89
N PRO A 153 21.32 -11.03 -5.47
CA PRO A 153 21.76 -9.65 -5.69
C PRO A 153 20.68 -8.80 -6.38
N ALA A 154 20.53 -7.55 -5.95
CA ALA A 154 19.51 -6.62 -6.40
C ALA A 154 19.80 -6.09 -7.81
N THR A 155 18.82 -6.18 -8.70
CA THR A 155 18.85 -5.51 -10.02
C THR A 155 18.39 -4.05 -9.87
N ALA A 156 18.44 -3.28 -10.96
CA ALA A 156 17.84 -1.95 -10.98
C ALA A 156 16.31 -2.03 -10.75
N GLU A 157 15.64 -3.00 -11.38
CA GLU A 157 14.20 -3.25 -11.22
C GLU A 157 13.82 -3.50 -9.75
N ASP A 158 14.57 -4.34 -9.02
CA ASP A 158 14.22 -4.61 -7.61
C ASP A 158 14.46 -3.40 -6.70
N ARG A 159 15.47 -2.58 -7.00
CA ARG A 159 15.72 -1.34 -6.25
C ARG A 159 14.58 -0.36 -6.46
N ALA A 160 14.16 -0.16 -7.71
CA ALA A 160 13.02 0.68 -8.05
C ALA A 160 11.74 0.13 -7.41
N TRP A 161 11.51 -1.17 -7.50
CA TRP A 161 10.33 -1.80 -6.91
C TRP A 161 10.27 -1.65 -5.37
N ALA A 162 11.40 -1.85 -4.68
CA ALA A 162 11.51 -1.64 -3.24
C ALA A 162 11.38 -0.16 -2.84
N ALA A 163 11.93 0.76 -3.63
CA ALA A 163 11.77 2.20 -3.42
C ALA A 163 10.31 2.62 -3.57
N GLY A 164 9.63 2.12 -4.60
CA GLY A 164 8.20 2.38 -4.82
C GLY A 164 7.35 1.87 -3.66
N ALA A 165 7.63 0.68 -3.13
CA ALA A 165 6.95 0.16 -1.95
C ALA A 165 7.15 1.05 -0.71
N ARG A 166 8.38 1.50 -0.43
CA ARG A 166 8.64 2.42 0.69
C ARG A 166 7.87 3.73 0.53
N ALA A 167 7.91 4.34 -0.66
CA ALA A 167 7.21 5.58 -0.94
C ALA A 167 5.68 5.43 -0.79
N TYR A 168 5.12 4.32 -1.28
CA TYR A 168 3.69 4.02 -1.14
C TYR A 168 3.26 3.91 0.32
N TRP A 169 4.01 3.16 1.13
CA TRP A 169 3.68 2.99 2.56
C TRP A 169 3.92 4.26 3.37
N ARG A 170 4.92 5.07 3.01
CA ARG A 170 5.08 6.42 3.56
C ARG A 170 3.84 7.28 3.26
N GLY A 171 3.37 7.29 2.00
CA GLY A 171 2.16 8.01 1.61
C GLY A 171 0.92 7.57 2.39
N ARG A 172 0.78 6.26 2.65
CA ARG A 172 -0.30 5.74 3.50
C ARG A 172 -0.19 6.13 4.96
N SER A 173 1.01 6.11 5.53
CA SER A 173 1.24 6.57 6.91
C SER A 173 0.88 8.04 7.06
N LEU A 174 1.40 8.88 6.15
CA LEU A 174 1.09 10.31 6.09
C LEU A 174 -0.42 10.57 5.95
N ALA A 175 -1.11 9.80 5.10
CA ALA A 175 -2.55 9.93 4.94
C ALA A 175 -3.35 9.53 6.18
N LYS A 176 -2.86 8.56 6.96
CA LYS A 176 -3.46 8.14 8.25
C LYS A 176 -3.21 9.17 9.36
N GLU A 177 -2.06 9.83 9.31
CA GLU A 177 -1.66 10.90 10.24
C GLU A 177 -2.23 12.27 9.84
N GLU A 178 -3.04 12.33 8.78
CA GLU A 178 -3.64 13.56 8.24
C GLU A 178 -2.60 14.64 7.90
N ALA A 179 -1.42 14.22 7.43
CA ALA A 179 -0.37 15.11 6.95
C ALA A 179 -0.85 15.99 5.78
N PRO A 180 -0.14 17.08 5.45
CA PRO A 180 -0.45 17.93 4.30
C PRO A 180 -0.60 17.13 3.00
N ALA A 181 -1.60 17.51 2.19
CA ALA A 181 -1.94 16.79 0.97
C ALA A 181 -0.76 16.70 0.00
N GLU A 182 0.09 17.72 -0.03
CA GLU A 182 1.28 17.80 -0.88
C GLU A 182 2.32 16.72 -0.55
N GLU A 183 2.50 16.40 0.75
CA GLU A 183 3.45 15.37 1.20
C GLU A 183 2.92 13.96 0.89
N ILE A 184 1.61 13.76 1.07
CA ILE A 184 0.92 12.52 0.72
C ILE A 184 1.01 12.30 -0.80
N GLU A 185 0.68 13.33 -1.58
CA GLU A 185 0.73 13.32 -3.04
C GLU A 185 2.13 12.99 -3.55
N SER A 186 3.14 13.71 -3.05
CA SER A 186 4.54 13.50 -3.40
C SER A 186 4.97 12.05 -3.16
N SER A 187 4.54 11.46 -2.04
CA SER A 187 4.85 10.06 -1.72
C SER A 187 4.23 9.06 -2.69
N PHE A 188 2.97 9.26 -3.09
CA PHE A 188 2.34 8.37 -4.07
C PHE A 188 2.83 8.61 -5.50
N GLN A 189 3.20 9.84 -5.86
CA GLN A 189 3.84 10.13 -7.15
C GLN A 189 5.23 9.49 -7.26
N GLU A 190 6.03 9.55 -6.19
CA GLU A 190 7.31 8.83 -6.13
C GLU A 190 7.09 7.32 -6.27
N ALA A 191 6.10 6.76 -5.57
CA ALA A 191 5.75 5.34 -5.70
C ALA A 191 5.38 4.95 -7.14
N LEU A 192 4.54 5.77 -7.78
CA LEU A 192 4.14 5.57 -9.17
C LEU A 192 5.35 5.59 -10.12
N TRP A 193 6.21 6.60 -10.01
CA TRP A 193 7.40 6.70 -10.85
C TRP A 193 8.34 5.50 -10.67
N GLN A 194 8.64 5.14 -9.42
CA GLN A 194 9.49 3.98 -9.11
C GLN A 194 8.91 2.66 -9.66
N TRP A 195 7.58 2.50 -9.62
CA TRP A 195 6.93 1.31 -10.17
C TRP A 195 6.71 1.37 -11.69
N GLU A 196 6.81 2.53 -12.33
CA GLU A 196 6.98 2.66 -13.78
C GLU A 196 8.36 2.15 -14.20
N GLU A 197 9.43 2.57 -13.52
CA GLU A 197 10.80 2.08 -13.76
C GLU A 197 10.96 0.57 -13.48
N ALA A 198 10.24 0.05 -12.49
CA ALA A 198 10.23 -1.38 -12.17
C ALA A 198 9.28 -2.23 -13.04
N GLU A 199 8.60 -1.62 -14.02
CA GLU A 199 7.58 -2.28 -14.85
C GLU A 199 6.53 -3.06 -14.02
N TYR A 200 6.09 -2.46 -12.90
CA TYR A 200 5.18 -3.10 -11.94
C TYR A 200 3.75 -2.49 -12.01
N PRO A 201 2.92 -2.91 -12.98
CA PRO A 201 1.62 -2.29 -13.24
C PRO A 201 0.62 -2.42 -12.08
N ALA A 202 0.72 -3.46 -11.25
CA ALA A 202 -0.15 -3.63 -10.09
C ALA A 202 0.08 -2.50 -9.07
N GLY A 203 1.34 -2.22 -8.71
CA GLY A 203 1.67 -1.13 -7.79
C GLY A 203 1.39 0.24 -8.38
N GLN A 204 1.64 0.44 -9.69
CA GLN A 204 1.24 1.67 -10.37
C GLN A 204 -0.28 1.92 -10.21
N GLY A 205 -1.09 0.85 -10.36
CA GLY A 205 -2.54 0.90 -10.14
C GLY A 205 -2.91 1.28 -8.70
N ASP A 206 -2.23 0.70 -7.71
CA ASP A 206 -2.45 0.99 -6.29
C ASP A 206 -2.12 2.45 -5.95
N ALA A 207 -0.97 2.95 -6.43
CA ALA A 207 -0.55 4.34 -6.23
C ALA A 207 -1.53 5.34 -6.88
N LEU A 208 -1.98 5.04 -8.10
CA LEU A 208 -2.98 5.84 -8.81
C LEU A 208 -4.33 5.84 -8.09
N TYR A 209 -4.74 4.70 -7.53
CA TYR A 209 -5.95 4.63 -6.71
C TYR A 209 -5.84 5.55 -5.49
N LYS A 210 -4.70 5.52 -4.78
CA LYS A 210 -4.46 6.40 -3.62
C LYS A 210 -4.38 7.87 -3.98
N LEU A 211 -3.79 8.23 -5.12
CA LEU A 211 -3.84 9.59 -5.63
C LEU A 211 -5.28 10.02 -5.94
N GLY A 212 -6.09 9.14 -6.53
CA GLY A 212 -7.51 9.39 -6.76
C GLY A 212 -8.28 9.67 -5.47
N GLU A 213 -8.04 8.88 -4.41
CA GLU A 213 -8.64 9.09 -3.09
C GLU A 213 -8.21 10.42 -2.47
N LEU A 214 -6.95 10.82 -2.67
CA LEU A 214 -6.47 12.10 -2.18
C LEU A 214 -7.13 13.27 -2.91
N TYR A 215 -7.21 13.21 -4.24
CA TYR A 215 -7.82 14.26 -5.05
C TYR A 215 -9.33 14.39 -4.81
N SER A 216 -10.03 13.29 -4.52
CA SER A 216 -11.47 13.31 -4.24
C SER A 216 -11.83 13.97 -2.90
N ARG A 217 -10.87 14.21 -1.99
CA ARG A 217 -11.11 14.96 -0.74
C ARG A 217 -11.48 16.42 -0.98
N SER A 218 -11.13 16.96 -2.14
CA SER A 218 -11.43 18.35 -2.51
C SER A 218 -12.69 18.42 -3.37
N LEU A 219 -13.62 19.30 -3.02
CA LEU A 219 -14.86 19.55 -3.76
C LEU A 219 -14.66 20.44 -5.01
N ARG A 220 -13.42 20.82 -5.33
CA ARG A 220 -13.13 21.64 -6.51
C ARG A 220 -13.27 20.77 -7.76
N LYS A 221 -13.89 21.33 -8.81
CA LYS A 221 -14.08 20.65 -10.10
C LYS A 221 -12.79 20.06 -10.67
N GLU A 222 -11.71 20.84 -10.66
CA GLU A 222 -10.39 20.39 -11.13
C GLU A 222 -9.88 19.17 -10.34
N SER A 223 -10.07 19.16 -9.01
CA SER A 223 -9.69 18.02 -8.17
C SER A 223 -10.53 16.78 -8.48
N SER A 224 -11.83 16.94 -8.73
CA SER A 224 -12.70 15.83 -9.17
C SER A 224 -12.27 15.25 -10.51
N GLU A 225 -11.88 16.09 -11.48
CA GLU A 225 -11.35 15.65 -12.78
C GLU A 225 -10.04 14.87 -12.60
N ARG A 226 -9.12 15.36 -11.74
CA ARG A 226 -7.89 14.64 -11.40
C ARG A 226 -8.17 13.30 -10.71
N ALA A 227 -9.16 13.24 -9.81
CA ALA A 227 -9.57 12.01 -9.14
C ALA A 227 -10.09 10.97 -10.14
N VAL A 228 -11.02 11.35 -11.01
CA VAL A 228 -11.56 10.45 -12.05
C VAL A 228 -10.45 9.98 -12.99
N ALA A 229 -9.53 10.85 -13.40
CA ALA A 229 -8.40 10.47 -14.25
C ALA A 229 -7.47 9.45 -13.56
N ALA A 230 -7.15 9.67 -12.28
CA ALA A 230 -6.31 8.76 -11.50
C ALA A 230 -6.98 7.38 -11.32
N PHE A 231 -8.25 7.35 -10.91
CA PHE A 231 -9.00 6.09 -10.79
C PHE A 231 -9.17 5.38 -12.12
N SER A 232 -9.38 6.10 -13.22
CA SER A 232 -9.51 5.50 -14.56
C SER A 232 -8.20 4.84 -15.01
N ARG A 233 -7.04 5.47 -14.75
CA ARG A 233 -5.74 4.85 -15.02
C ARG A 233 -5.51 3.62 -14.13
N SER A 234 -5.87 3.69 -12.85
CA SER A 234 -5.81 2.56 -11.91
C SER A 234 -6.67 1.37 -12.41
N LEU A 235 -7.90 1.64 -12.84
CA LEU A 235 -8.82 0.65 -13.41
C LEU A 235 -8.20 -0.07 -14.60
N VAL A 236 -7.59 0.67 -15.54
CA VAL A 236 -6.94 0.07 -16.73
C VAL A 236 -5.77 -0.84 -16.33
N LEU A 237 -4.93 -0.41 -15.38
CA LEU A 237 -3.78 -1.20 -14.93
C LEU A 237 -4.20 -2.46 -14.17
N HIS A 238 -5.20 -2.36 -13.28
CA HIS A 238 -5.73 -3.52 -12.58
C HIS A 238 -6.50 -4.47 -13.49
N GLY A 239 -7.16 -3.95 -14.53
CA GLY A 239 -7.77 -4.76 -15.59
C GLY A 239 -6.73 -5.61 -16.32
N LYS A 240 -5.56 -5.04 -16.65
CA LYS A 240 -4.45 -5.77 -17.31
C LYS A 240 -3.82 -6.83 -16.41
N THR A 241 -3.75 -6.58 -15.10
CA THR A 241 -3.15 -7.51 -14.13
C THR A 241 -4.13 -8.54 -13.58
N GLY A 242 -5.42 -8.45 -13.96
CA GLY A 242 -6.46 -9.38 -13.51
C GLY A 242 -6.92 -9.15 -12.07
N ASN A 243 -6.57 -8.03 -11.43
CA ASN A 243 -6.99 -7.72 -10.07
C ASN A 243 -8.43 -7.18 -10.05
N ARG A 244 -9.40 -8.09 -10.17
CA ARG A 244 -10.83 -7.75 -10.28
C ARG A 244 -11.36 -6.95 -9.09
N ARG A 245 -10.88 -7.21 -7.86
CA ARG A 245 -11.29 -6.45 -6.66
C ARG A 245 -10.89 -4.98 -6.77
N HIS A 246 -9.68 -4.70 -7.25
CA HIS A 246 -9.24 -3.31 -7.47
C HIS A 246 -10.01 -2.63 -8.59
N VAL A 247 -10.39 -3.37 -9.64
CA VAL A 247 -11.27 -2.85 -10.71
C VAL A 247 -12.65 -2.46 -10.14
N ILE A 248 -13.24 -3.30 -9.29
CA ILE A 248 -14.52 -3.00 -8.60
C ILE A 248 -14.40 -1.73 -7.75
N ASN A 249 -13.33 -1.65 -6.93
CA ASN A 249 -13.07 -0.49 -6.08
C ASN A 249 -12.92 0.79 -6.90
N ALA A 250 -12.18 0.74 -8.02
CA ALA A 250 -12.01 1.89 -8.91
C ALA A 250 -13.34 2.34 -9.53
N HIS A 251 -14.21 1.42 -9.95
CA HIS A 251 -15.56 1.78 -10.42
C HIS A 251 -16.37 2.47 -9.32
N ASN A 252 -16.40 1.92 -8.11
CA ASN A 252 -17.09 2.55 -6.98
C ASN A 252 -16.52 3.94 -6.66
N ALA A 253 -15.21 4.09 -6.67
CA ALA A 253 -14.55 5.37 -6.40
C ALA A 253 -14.87 6.43 -7.47
N ILE A 254 -14.88 6.05 -8.75
CA ILE A 254 -15.31 6.95 -9.84
C ILE A 254 -16.78 7.35 -9.64
N GLY A 255 -17.65 6.39 -9.32
CA GLY A 255 -19.06 6.66 -9.04
C GLY A 255 -19.24 7.68 -7.90
N ASN A 256 -18.49 7.52 -6.81
CA ASN A 256 -18.53 8.44 -5.66
C ASN A 256 -18.15 9.87 -6.05
N VAL A 257 -17.14 10.04 -6.92
CA VAL A 257 -16.72 11.36 -7.40
C VAL A 257 -17.78 11.98 -8.32
N LEU A 258 -18.43 11.18 -9.16
CA LEU A 258 -19.44 11.64 -10.11
C LEU A 258 -20.80 11.90 -9.45
N GLU A 259 -21.07 11.34 -8.28
CA GLU A 259 -22.40 11.43 -7.62
C GLU A 259 -22.86 12.86 -7.34
N ALA A 260 -21.94 13.83 -7.25
CA ALA A 260 -22.28 15.24 -7.07
C ALA A 260 -22.60 15.98 -8.38
N SER A 261 -22.18 15.46 -9.54
CA SER A 261 -22.26 16.15 -10.84
C SER A 261 -23.09 15.42 -11.88
N ASP A 262 -23.09 14.08 -11.87
CA ASP A 262 -23.78 13.22 -12.82
C ASP A 262 -24.23 11.91 -12.14
N LEU A 263 -25.46 11.92 -11.63
CA LEU A 263 -26.06 10.75 -10.96
C LEU A 263 -26.20 9.55 -11.91
N ALA A 264 -26.43 9.78 -13.21
CA ALA A 264 -26.60 8.69 -14.18
C ALA A 264 -25.28 8.00 -14.48
N ALA A 265 -24.20 8.78 -14.63
CA ALA A 265 -22.85 8.22 -14.77
C ALA A 265 -22.42 7.49 -13.49
N ALA A 266 -22.66 8.06 -12.31
CA ALA A 266 -22.36 7.40 -11.04
C ALA A 266 -23.08 6.04 -10.91
N GLU A 267 -24.37 6.00 -11.20
CA GLU A 267 -25.19 4.79 -11.20
C GLU A 267 -24.64 3.71 -12.15
N LYS A 268 -24.20 4.09 -13.37
CA LYS A 268 -23.57 3.16 -14.31
C LYS A 268 -22.29 2.54 -13.73
N HIS A 269 -21.46 3.35 -13.08
CA HIS A 269 -20.24 2.86 -12.44
C HIS A 269 -20.54 1.89 -11.29
N TYR A 270 -21.50 2.22 -10.41
CA TYR A 270 -21.91 1.33 -9.32
C TYR A 270 -22.53 0.02 -9.82
N ARG A 271 -23.34 0.05 -10.88
CA ARG A 271 -23.88 -1.19 -11.49
C ARG A 271 -22.78 -2.05 -12.10
N THR A 272 -21.76 -1.44 -12.70
CA THR A 272 -20.61 -2.18 -13.22
C THR A 272 -19.82 -2.83 -12.09
N ALA A 273 -19.56 -2.10 -11.00
CA ALA A 273 -18.93 -2.63 -9.79
C ALA A 273 -19.73 -3.79 -9.18
N LEU A 274 -21.06 -3.65 -9.12
CA LEU A 274 -21.97 -4.69 -8.63
C LEU A 274 -21.88 -5.96 -9.48
N ALA A 275 -22.05 -5.86 -10.80
CA ALA A 275 -21.98 -7.01 -11.69
C ALA A 275 -20.63 -7.75 -11.60
N LEU A 276 -19.53 -7.01 -11.52
CA LEU A 276 -18.19 -7.59 -11.33
C LEU A 276 -18.03 -8.26 -9.96
N SER A 277 -18.58 -7.67 -8.89
CA SER A 277 -18.53 -8.28 -7.55
C SER A 277 -19.34 -9.58 -7.47
N GLU A 278 -20.45 -9.67 -8.21
CA GLU A 278 -21.26 -10.88 -8.36
C GLU A 278 -20.54 -11.96 -9.19
N GLU A 279 -19.85 -11.56 -10.28
CA GLU A 279 -19.03 -12.47 -11.11
C GLU A 279 -17.96 -13.20 -10.28
N ILE A 280 -17.31 -12.49 -9.34
CA ILE A 280 -16.24 -13.05 -8.52
C ILE A 280 -16.70 -13.62 -7.17
N GLY A 281 -18.00 -13.49 -6.84
CA GLY A 281 -18.56 -13.94 -5.56
C GLY A 281 -17.97 -13.22 -4.34
N ASP A 282 -17.64 -11.93 -4.46
CA ASP A 282 -17.13 -11.12 -3.34
C ASP A 282 -18.29 -10.35 -2.68
N ASP A 283 -18.90 -10.96 -1.67
CA ASP A 283 -20.06 -10.40 -0.96
C ASP A 283 -19.75 -9.06 -0.27
N SER A 284 -18.51 -8.85 0.18
CA SER A 284 -18.10 -7.59 0.80
C SER A 284 -18.09 -6.46 -0.26
N ALA A 285 -17.48 -6.72 -1.41
CA ALA A 285 -17.46 -5.76 -2.53
C ALA A 285 -18.88 -5.54 -3.11
N ARG A 286 -19.71 -6.58 -3.11
CA ARG A 286 -21.11 -6.53 -3.52
C ARG A 286 -21.94 -5.63 -2.61
N ALA A 287 -21.83 -5.81 -1.30
CA ALA A 287 -22.52 -4.99 -0.30
C ALA A 287 -22.12 -3.51 -0.41
N ALA A 288 -20.83 -3.22 -0.59
CA ALA A 288 -20.34 -1.86 -0.82
C ALA A 288 -20.95 -1.23 -2.09
N SER A 289 -20.95 -1.96 -3.20
CA SER A 289 -21.51 -1.49 -4.49
C SER A 289 -23.02 -1.25 -4.39
N LEU A 290 -23.77 -2.14 -3.71
CA LEU A 290 -25.20 -1.98 -3.44
C LEU A 290 -25.50 -0.78 -2.54
N SER A 291 -24.69 -0.54 -1.51
CA SER A 291 -24.82 0.63 -0.63
C SER A 291 -24.60 1.94 -1.39
N ASN A 292 -23.66 1.97 -2.34
CA ASN A 292 -23.46 3.15 -3.17
C ASN A 292 -24.59 3.31 -4.19
N LEU A 293 -25.04 2.22 -4.82
CA LEU A 293 -26.18 2.21 -5.73
C LEU A 293 -27.47 2.69 -5.04
N GLY A 294 -27.76 2.22 -3.82
CA GLY A 294 -28.91 2.70 -3.07
C GLY A 294 -28.83 4.19 -2.74
N SER A 295 -27.61 4.72 -2.52
CA SER A 295 -27.41 6.15 -2.25
C SER A 295 -27.73 7.01 -3.47
N VAL A 296 -27.29 6.60 -4.67
CA VAL A 296 -27.59 7.33 -5.91
C VAL A 296 -29.06 7.20 -6.32
N LEU A 297 -29.67 6.02 -6.15
CA LEU A 297 -31.11 5.80 -6.40
C LEU A 297 -31.96 6.69 -5.49
N LYS A 298 -31.63 6.76 -4.20
CA LYS A 298 -32.28 7.69 -3.25
C LYS A 298 -32.19 9.14 -3.72
N LYS A 299 -31.00 9.59 -4.17
CA LYS A 299 -30.81 10.95 -4.69
C LYS A 299 -31.63 11.23 -5.95
N LYS A 300 -31.92 10.21 -6.76
CA LYS A 300 -32.78 10.29 -7.95
C LYS A 300 -34.28 10.24 -7.60
N GLY A 301 -34.65 9.94 -6.36
CA GLY A 301 -36.04 9.75 -5.93
C GLY A 301 -36.56 8.32 -6.11
N ASP A 302 -35.71 7.39 -6.54
CA ASP A 302 -36.04 5.98 -6.77
C ASP A 302 -36.04 5.21 -5.44
N TYR A 303 -36.87 5.64 -4.48
CA TYR A 303 -36.79 5.22 -3.07
C TYR A 303 -37.04 3.71 -2.86
N ALA A 304 -37.95 3.12 -3.64
CA ALA A 304 -38.24 1.69 -3.54
C ALA A 304 -37.03 0.83 -3.93
N GLU A 305 -36.37 1.17 -5.04
CA GLU A 305 -35.15 0.48 -5.48
C GLU A 305 -33.99 0.73 -4.52
N ALA A 306 -33.88 1.95 -3.97
CA ALA A 306 -32.89 2.28 -2.95
C ALA A 306 -33.06 1.41 -1.69
N LEU A 307 -34.30 1.21 -1.23
CA LEU A 307 -34.59 0.38 -0.06
C LEU A 307 -34.20 -1.09 -0.30
N VAL A 308 -34.50 -1.62 -1.49
CA VAL A 308 -34.08 -2.97 -1.89
C VAL A 308 -32.55 -3.09 -1.89
N ALA A 309 -31.86 -2.15 -2.53
CA ALA A 309 -30.39 -2.15 -2.60
C ALA A 309 -29.76 -2.10 -1.20
N PHE A 310 -30.22 -1.20 -0.32
CA PHE A 310 -29.75 -1.12 1.06
C PHE A 310 -30.08 -2.38 1.87
N GLY A 311 -31.27 -2.97 1.66
CA GLY A 311 -31.68 -4.20 2.34
C GLY A 311 -30.77 -5.38 2.01
N ILE A 312 -30.42 -5.55 0.74
CA ILE A 312 -29.47 -6.60 0.31
C ILE A 312 -28.08 -6.33 0.88
N ALA A 313 -27.58 -5.10 0.80
CA ALA A 313 -26.28 -4.73 1.37
C ALA A 313 -26.21 -5.03 2.88
N ARG A 314 -27.26 -4.69 3.63
CA ARG A 314 -27.37 -5.01 5.06
C ARG A 314 -27.29 -6.51 5.31
N SER A 315 -28.07 -7.33 4.60
CA SER A 315 -28.06 -8.78 4.81
C SER A 315 -26.70 -9.42 4.51
N LEU A 316 -25.96 -8.90 3.52
CA LEU A 316 -24.60 -9.35 3.24
C LEU A 316 -23.64 -9.01 4.38
N TRP A 317 -23.69 -7.78 4.91
CA TRP A 317 -22.85 -7.38 6.04
C TRP A 317 -23.24 -8.04 7.37
N GLU A 318 -24.51 -8.40 7.56
CA GLU A 318 -24.97 -9.21 8.70
C GLU A 318 -24.33 -10.61 8.62
N GLY A 319 -24.33 -11.22 7.43
CA GLY A 319 -23.69 -12.51 7.20
C GLY A 319 -22.16 -12.50 7.40
N SER A 320 -21.49 -11.37 7.13
CA SER A 320 -20.04 -11.23 7.33
C SER A 320 -19.63 -10.82 8.74
N GLY A 321 -20.58 -10.39 9.58
CA GLY A 321 -20.30 -9.87 10.93
C GLY A 321 -19.60 -8.51 10.96
N ASP A 322 -19.72 -7.71 9.90
CA ASP A 322 -19.06 -6.40 9.80
C ASP A 322 -19.89 -5.33 10.53
N ALA A 323 -19.66 -5.19 11.84
CA ALA A 323 -20.42 -4.28 12.69
C ALA A 323 -20.31 -2.80 12.26
N GLU A 324 -19.17 -2.38 11.70
CA GLU A 324 -18.96 -1.00 11.28
C GLU A 324 -19.80 -0.67 10.04
N GLU A 325 -19.74 -1.53 9.02
CA GLU A 325 -20.53 -1.35 7.81
C GLU A 325 -22.04 -1.50 8.08
N LEU A 326 -22.41 -2.34 9.06
CA LEU A 326 -23.78 -2.44 9.54
C LEU A 326 -24.28 -1.11 10.13
N ILE A 327 -23.50 -0.42 10.94
CA ILE A 327 -23.93 0.89 11.47
C ILE A 327 -24.13 1.88 10.31
N LYS A 328 -23.22 1.90 9.34
CA LYS A 328 -23.31 2.79 8.18
C LYS A 328 -24.57 2.52 7.36
N ILE A 329 -24.92 1.26 7.08
CA ILE A 329 -26.11 0.94 6.28
C ILE A 329 -27.40 1.23 7.02
N HIS A 330 -27.47 0.98 8.32
CA HIS A 330 -28.64 1.35 9.13
C HIS A 330 -28.87 2.87 9.11
N ASN A 331 -27.81 3.67 9.18
CA ASN A 331 -27.91 5.13 9.06
C ASN A 331 -28.37 5.59 7.67
N LYS A 332 -28.05 4.85 6.60
CA LYS A 332 -28.54 5.14 5.25
C LYS A 332 -30.03 4.78 5.10
N ILE A 333 -30.43 3.62 5.63
CA ILE A 333 -31.84 3.18 5.65
C ILE A 333 -32.69 4.13 6.49
N GLY A 334 -32.23 4.53 7.68
CA GLY A 334 -32.94 5.50 8.52
C GLY A 334 -33.12 6.85 7.83
N ARG A 335 -32.09 7.34 7.13
CA ARG A 335 -32.19 8.55 6.29
C ARG A 335 -33.20 8.40 5.15
N LEU A 336 -33.26 7.22 4.52
CA LEU A 336 -34.25 6.93 3.49
C LEU A 336 -35.68 6.96 4.05
N TYR A 337 -35.93 6.41 5.24
CA TYR A 337 -37.25 6.48 5.87
C TYR A 337 -37.64 7.92 6.24
N MET A 338 -36.71 8.74 6.73
CA MET A 338 -36.99 10.17 6.97
C MET A 338 -37.35 10.93 5.69
N ASP A 339 -36.75 10.57 4.55
CA ASP A 339 -37.10 11.15 3.24
C ASP A 339 -38.51 10.70 2.77
N LEU A 340 -39.01 9.56 3.26
CA LEU A 340 -40.32 8.99 2.91
C LEU A 340 -41.49 9.46 3.80
N GLY A 341 -41.20 10.02 4.99
CA GLY A 341 -42.21 10.53 5.93
C GLY A 341 -42.49 9.57 7.08
#